data_AF-A0A952WYQ0-F1
#
_entry.id   AF-A0A952WYQ0-F1
#
_cell.length_a   1.000
_cell.length_b   1.000
_cell.length_c   1.000
_cell.angle_alpha   90.00
_cell.angle_beta   90.00
_cell.angle_gamma   90.00
#
_symmetry.space_group_name_H-M   'P 1'
#
loop_
_entity.id
_entity.type
_entity.pdbx_description
1 polymer ?
#
loop_
_entity_poly.entity_id
_entity_poly.type
_entity_poly.pdbx_seq_one_letter_code
_entity_poly.pdbx_strand_id
1 'polypeptide(L)'
;MNQSATNRRGLLLAIVVALATLPLAALYLLQLWDWPHYQFFPMLLLVVAVMLFQRWPRRGEHPNAPTDAIPTVALALVWTGLAIEAGALALFSPWLGYVAFIVAGAGVLCLLSGPGWRDVRMPWLTLLLALRPPMKLDEVLITRLQRATASSSSQLLDWLGVDHVRAGVLIEIPKKMLFVEEACSGVQSLFSLITMAVLLAVWHRRSLVWACLLVAAAAVGAAAMNVVRTVSIVYALDRWDVDLLAEPGHTVLGVAIFIGSLAWLMSFDQLARFLIGEVTVHRGDYESSNLLIRGWNRWIAGVRSESPRPMAGGSTWLSRLGLAGAGGAAALLGAAAIWLAVGAKGSRAATTVAAVRAPASSVLTERLNSLHESAMPETFGAWERTDFERVSRPRRSQFGEHSLTWTYRTPFGQAACSLDYPFPQWHDLRVCYANIGWQVRSSEKYEGTTDDSERMRVFLQKPDMHGYLSFAARNSSGEAAAAPKLEGDVRRFTDRLRKLVDDPLPGSGETFQLQVLIQSAGPLNPAERDDVEQHLESFLRLIQEALNDGAAPSP
;
A
#
# COMPACT_ATOMS: atom_id res chain seq x y z
N MET A 1 -40.71 27.63 -10.82
CA MET A 1 -39.44 28.41 -10.77
C MET A 1 -38.51 28.04 -9.61
N ASN A 2 -38.99 27.59 -8.43
CA ASN A 2 -38.10 27.28 -7.29
C ASN A 2 -37.22 26.01 -7.45
N GLN A 3 -37.63 24.99 -8.20
CA GLN A 3 -36.88 23.72 -8.27
C GLN A 3 -35.65 23.75 -9.20
N SER A 4 -35.62 24.59 -10.24
CA SER A 4 -34.42 24.75 -11.08
C SER A 4 -33.30 25.49 -10.34
N ALA A 5 -33.66 26.42 -9.45
CA ALA A 5 -32.73 27.11 -8.57
C ALA A 5 -32.11 26.17 -7.53
N THR A 6 -32.89 25.24 -6.96
CA THR A 6 -32.39 24.24 -6.00
C THR A 6 -31.35 23.30 -6.62
N ASN A 7 -31.58 22.82 -7.85
CA ASN A 7 -30.61 21.98 -8.56
C ASN A 7 -29.33 22.73 -8.94
N ARG A 8 -29.42 24.02 -9.31
CA ARG A 8 -28.23 24.84 -9.58
C ARG A 8 -27.38 25.05 -8.33
N ARG A 9 -28.02 25.29 -7.17
CA ARG A 9 -27.32 25.44 -5.88
C ARG A 9 -26.65 24.14 -5.42
N GLY A 10 -27.33 22.99 -5.58
CA GLY A 10 -26.75 21.68 -5.27
C GLY A 10 -25.55 21.33 -6.14
N LEU A 11 -25.64 21.59 -7.45
CA LEU A 11 -24.53 21.40 -8.39
C LEU A 11 -23.35 22.33 -8.07
N LEU A 12 -23.62 23.60 -7.76
CA LEU A 12 -22.59 24.56 -7.38
C LEU A 12 -21.88 24.13 -6.08
N LEU A 13 -22.62 23.67 -5.07
CA LEU A 13 -22.04 23.11 -3.86
C LEU A 13 -21.16 21.89 -4.17
N ALA A 14 -21.61 20.99 -5.05
CA ALA A 14 -20.84 19.82 -5.46
C ALA A 14 -19.52 20.21 -6.13
N ILE A 15 -19.55 21.20 -7.04
CA ILE A 15 -18.35 21.73 -7.69
C ILE A 15 -17.40 22.35 -6.66
N VAL A 16 -17.91 23.16 -5.74
CA VAL A 16 -17.08 23.81 -4.71
C VAL A 16 -16.42 22.79 -3.79
N VAL A 17 -17.18 21.79 -3.31
CA VAL A 17 -16.64 20.73 -2.45
C VAL A 17 -15.62 19.88 -3.21
N ALA A 18 -15.89 19.56 -4.48
CA ALA A 18 -14.93 18.84 -5.32
C ALA A 18 -13.65 19.65 -5.53
N LEU A 19 -13.74 20.94 -5.86
CA LEU A 19 -12.56 21.79 -6.02
C LEU A 19 -11.76 21.95 -4.72
N ALA A 20 -12.42 21.89 -3.57
CA ALA A 20 -11.76 21.97 -2.27
C ALA A 20 -11.02 20.67 -1.88
N THR A 21 -11.56 19.50 -2.22
CA THR A 21 -11.05 18.20 -1.71
C THR A 21 -10.27 17.38 -2.75
N LEU A 22 -10.52 17.60 -4.04
CA LEU A 22 -9.91 16.84 -5.13
C LEU A 22 -8.38 17.00 -5.23
N PRO A 23 -7.75 18.18 -4.98
CA PRO A 23 -6.30 18.30 -5.17
C PRO A 23 -5.47 17.36 -4.28
N LEU A 24 -5.76 17.28 -2.98
CA LEU A 24 -5.06 16.37 -2.07
C LEU A 24 -5.44 14.91 -2.32
N ALA A 25 -6.71 14.63 -2.64
CA ALA A 25 -7.16 13.30 -3.02
C ALA A 25 -6.48 12.80 -4.31
N ALA A 26 -6.31 13.66 -5.31
CA ALA A 26 -5.59 13.35 -6.54
C ALA A 26 -4.11 13.12 -6.28
N LEU A 27 -3.49 13.95 -5.43
CA LEU A 27 -2.11 13.75 -5.00
C LEU A 27 -1.92 12.39 -4.30
N TYR A 28 -2.85 12.01 -3.43
CA TYR A 28 -2.86 10.70 -2.79
C TYR A 28 -2.94 9.56 -3.80
N LEU A 29 -3.88 9.63 -4.75
CA LEU A 29 -4.04 8.60 -5.78
C LEU A 29 -2.83 8.51 -6.72
N LEU A 30 -2.16 9.63 -7.00
CA LEU A 30 -0.89 9.64 -7.75
C LEU A 30 0.22 8.94 -6.95
N GLN A 31 0.36 9.24 -5.67
CA GLN A 31 1.32 8.55 -4.78
C GLN A 31 0.99 7.07 -4.60
N LEU A 32 -0.30 6.70 -4.70
CA LEU A 32 -0.75 5.32 -4.59
C LEU A 32 -0.19 4.43 -5.74
N TRP A 33 0.20 5.03 -6.87
CA TRP A 33 0.83 4.32 -7.99
C TRP A 33 2.16 3.68 -7.63
N ASP A 34 2.90 4.27 -6.68
CA ASP A 34 4.18 3.75 -6.20
C ASP A 34 4.03 2.47 -5.37
N TRP A 35 2.82 2.10 -4.99
CA TRP A 35 2.52 0.89 -4.22
C TRP A 35 1.95 -0.18 -5.14
N PRO A 36 2.74 -1.19 -5.57
CA PRO A 36 2.33 -2.16 -6.57
C PRO A 36 0.99 -2.85 -6.25
N HIS A 37 0.76 -3.17 -4.97
CA HIS A 37 -0.47 -3.84 -4.53
C HIS A 37 -1.73 -2.96 -4.54
N TYR A 38 -1.61 -1.64 -4.74
CA TYR A 38 -2.75 -0.73 -4.89
C TYR A 38 -3.00 -0.25 -6.33
N GLN A 39 -2.22 -0.71 -7.31
CA GLN A 39 -2.36 -0.30 -8.72
C GLN A 39 -3.71 -0.70 -9.36
N PHE A 40 -4.57 -1.44 -8.66
CA PHE A 40 -5.96 -1.68 -9.06
C PHE A 40 -6.87 -0.44 -8.97
N PHE A 41 -6.45 0.63 -8.27
CA PHE A 41 -7.31 1.78 -8.00
C PHE A 41 -7.91 2.48 -9.24
N PRO A 42 -7.25 2.59 -10.42
CA PRO A 42 -7.86 3.24 -11.58
C PRO A 42 -9.07 2.45 -12.09
N MET A 43 -8.97 1.11 -12.06
CA MET A 43 -10.09 0.22 -12.39
C MET A 43 -11.21 0.35 -11.35
N LEU A 44 -10.87 0.45 -10.05
CA LEU A 44 -11.84 0.73 -8.99
C LEU A 44 -12.60 2.04 -9.27
N LEU A 45 -11.90 3.14 -9.57
CA LEU A 45 -12.52 4.43 -9.87
C LEU A 45 -13.46 4.35 -11.07
N LEU A 46 -13.04 3.66 -12.14
CA LEU A 46 -13.86 3.42 -13.33
C LEU A 46 -15.14 2.65 -12.99
N VAL A 47 -15.02 1.52 -12.29
CA VAL A 47 -16.17 0.69 -11.91
C VAL A 47 -17.11 1.48 -10.99
N VAL A 48 -16.59 2.22 -10.01
CA VAL A 48 -17.41 3.09 -9.14
C VAL A 48 -18.14 4.15 -9.96
N ALA A 49 -17.48 4.83 -10.89
CA ALA A 49 -18.11 5.82 -11.76
C ALA A 49 -19.23 5.20 -12.60
N VAL A 50 -18.99 4.04 -13.20
CA VAL A 50 -20.01 3.28 -13.96
C VAL A 50 -21.19 2.90 -13.07
N MET A 51 -20.94 2.39 -11.85
CA MET A 51 -22.01 2.02 -10.91
C MET A 51 -22.82 3.23 -10.45
N LEU A 52 -22.17 4.35 -10.16
CA LEU A 52 -22.83 5.60 -9.78
C LEU A 52 -23.68 6.13 -10.94
N PHE A 53 -23.19 6.05 -12.18
CA PHE A 53 -23.94 6.43 -13.37
C PHE A 53 -25.17 5.53 -13.60
N GLN A 54 -24.99 4.21 -13.55
CA GLN A 54 -26.07 3.23 -13.77
C GLN A 54 -27.14 3.28 -12.67
N ARG A 55 -26.73 3.55 -11.43
CA ARG A 55 -27.61 3.60 -10.25
C ARG A 55 -28.04 5.02 -9.90
N TRP A 56 -27.74 6.00 -10.76
CA TRP A 56 -28.13 7.36 -10.50
C TRP A 56 -29.67 7.43 -10.42
N PRO A 57 -30.25 7.98 -9.34
CA PRO A 57 -31.70 7.97 -9.17
C PRO A 57 -32.40 8.70 -10.30
N ARG A 58 -33.38 8.07 -10.96
CA ARG A 58 -34.22 8.78 -11.93
C ARG A 58 -35.31 9.55 -11.19
N ARG A 59 -35.72 10.67 -11.79
CA ARG A 59 -36.75 11.53 -11.19
C ARG A 59 -38.04 10.74 -10.99
N GLY A 60 -38.56 10.74 -9.75
CA GLY A 60 -39.84 10.13 -9.41
C GLY A 60 -39.78 8.67 -8.93
N GLU A 61 -38.61 8.03 -8.89
CA GLU A 61 -38.49 6.62 -8.45
C GLU A 61 -38.68 6.40 -6.94
N HIS A 62 -38.57 7.45 -6.12
CA HIS A 62 -38.67 7.36 -4.66
C HIS A 62 -39.58 8.45 -4.05
N PRO A 63 -40.90 8.45 -4.34
CA PRO A 63 -41.81 9.54 -3.95
C PRO A 63 -42.14 9.60 -2.45
N ASN A 64 -41.91 8.54 -1.68
CA ASN A 64 -42.42 8.39 -0.30
C ASN A 64 -41.34 8.27 0.79
N ALA A 65 -40.08 8.57 0.50
CA ALA A 65 -39.01 8.47 1.50
C ALA A 65 -39.02 9.70 2.44
N PRO A 66 -38.80 9.53 3.76
CA PRO A 66 -38.74 10.65 4.70
C PRO A 66 -37.60 11.61 4.33
N THR A 67 -37.96 12.79 3.85
CA THR A 67 -37.05 13.78 3.28
C THR A 67 -36.36 14.64 4.34
N ASP A 68 -36.88 14.68 5.58
CA ASP A 68 -36.51 15.73 6.54
C ASP A 68 -35.18 15.52 7.28
N ALA A 69 -34.73 14.26 7.44
CA ALA A 69 -33.47 13.95 8.12
C ALA A 69 -32.25 13.87 7.16
N ILE A 70 -32.50 13.70 5.87
CA ILE A 70 -31.46 13.49 4.85
C ILE A 70 -30.56 14.74 4.67
N PRO A 71 -31.10 15.98 4.59
CA PRO A 71 -30.28 17.17 4.37
C PRO A 71 -29.35 17.50 5.55
N THR A 72 -29.80 17.28 6.79
CA THR A 72 -29.00 17.58 7.99
C THR A 72 -27.79 16.66 8.09
N VAL A 73 -27.99 15.35 7.91
CA VAL A 73 -26.89 14.37 7.92
C VAL A 73 -25.94 14.62 6.75
N ALA A 74 -26.48 14.92 5.57
CA ALA A 74 -25.66 15.19 4.40
C ALA A 74 -24.81 16.45 4.55
N LEU A 75 -25.38 17.53 5.10
CA LEU A 75 -24.64 18.76 5.39
C LEU A 75 -23.60 18.54 6.50
N ALA A 76 -23.91 17.75 7.54
CA ALA A 76 -22.96 17.36 8.56
C ALA A 76 -21.75 16.61 7.95
N LEU A 77 -21.98 15.65 7.05
CA LEU A 77 -20.91 14.95 6.33
C LEU A 77 -20.07 15.91 5.48
N VAL A 78 -20.68 16.87 4.78
CA VAL A 78 -19.94 17.89 4.02
C VAL A 78 -19.04 18.70 4.95
N TRP A 79 -19.56 19.22 6.06
CA TRP A 79 -18.76 20.01 7.01
C TRP A 79 -17.67 19.18 7.70
N THR A 80 -17.96 17.94 8.06
CA THR A 80 -16.95 17.02 8.60
C THR A 80 -15.84 16.79 7.59
N GLY A 81 -16.16 16.53 6.32
CA GLY A 81 -15.16 16.35 5.27
C GLY A 81 -14.33 17.61 5.03
N LEU A 82 -14.95 18.80 5.01
CA LEU A 82 -14.22 20.07 4.89
C LEU A 82 -13.32 20.37 6.11
N ALA A 83 -13.75 20.00 7.32
CA ALA A 83 -12.92 20.11 8.52
C ALA A 83 -11.71 19.16 8.47
N ILE A 84 -11.90 17.93 7.97
CA ILE A 84 -10.80 16.99 7.73
C ILE A 84 -9.85 17.57 6.67
N GLU A 85 -10.36 18.14 5.57
CA GLU A 85 -9.55 18.77 4.52
C GLU A 85 -8.70 19.93 5.07
N ALA A 86 -9.27 20.78 5.93
CA ALA A 86 -8.53 21.84 6.59
C ALA A 86 -7.37 21.29 7.45
N GLY A 87 -7.61 20.20 8.18
CA GLY A 87 -6.57 19.47 8.90
C GLY A 87 -5.53 18.84 7.96
N ALA A 88 -5.97 18.25 6.84
CA ALA A 88 -5.12 17.66 5.81
C ALA A 88 -4.17 18.70 5.21
N LEU A 89 -4.65 19.92 4.95
CA LEU A 89 -3.85 21.05 4.46
C LEU A 89 -2.90 21.63 5.52
N ALA A 90 -3.32 21.62 6.80
CA ALA A 90 -2.47 22.06 7.90
C ALA A 90 -1.28 21.11 8.12
N LEU A 91 -1.54 19.79 8.02
CA LEU A 91 -0.54 18.73 8.19
C LEU A 91 0.17 18.36 6.89
N PHE A 92 -0.32 18.82 5.74
CA PHE A 92 0.11 18.42 4.41
C PHE A 92 0.05 16.89 4.21
N SER A 93 -1.10 16.29 4.55
CA SER A 93 -1.34 14.85 4.42
C SER A 93 -2.31 14.53 3.29
N PRO A 94 -1.82 13.95 2.17
CA PRO A 94 -2.68 13.47 1.09
C PRO A 94 -3.66 12.38 1.55
N TRP A 95 -3.26 11.51 2.50
CA TRP A 95 -4.12 10.48 3.07
C TRP A 95 -5.37 11.09 3.72
N LEU A 96 -5.21 12.12 4.54
CA LEU A 96 -6.34 12.83 5.14
C LEU A 96 -7.19 13.56 4.09
N GLY A 97 -6.58 14.09 3.03
CA GLY A 97 -7.30 14.70 1.91
C GLY A 97 -8.17 13.70 1.14
N TYR A 98 -7.68 12.47 0.94
CA TYR A 98 -8.50 11.40 0.34
C TYR A 98 -9.66 10.99 1.26
N VAL A 99 -9.46 10.91 2.57
CA VAL A 99 -10.54 10.69 3.54
C VAL A 99 -11.57 11.83 3.49
N ALA A 100 -11.11 13.08 3.46
CA ALA A 100 -11.97 14.26 3.33
C ALA A 100 -12.82 14.20 2.05
N PHE A 101 -12.22 13.82 0.92
CA PHE A 101 -12.92 13.62 -0.35
C PHE A 101 -14.04 12.57 -0.24
N ILE A 102 -13.76 11.40 0.35
CA ILE A 102 -14.78 10.35 0.54
C ILE A 102 -15.91 10.83 1.45
N VAL A 103 -15.60 11.48 2.58
CA VAL A 103 -16.60 11.93 3.55
C VAL A 103 -17.44 13.09 3.01
N ALA A 104 -16.80 14.12 2.45
CA ALA A 104 -17.49 15.27 1.87
C ALA A 104 -18.30 14.87 0.64
N GLY A 105 -17.74 14.01 -0.23
CA GLY A 105 -18.42 13.50 -1.41
C GLY A 105 -19.61 12.61 -1.06
N ALA A 106 -19.58 11.84 0.03
CA ALA A 106 -20.76 11.13 0.54
C ALA A 106 -21.89 12.10 0.92
N GLY A 107 -21.56 13.21 1.58
CA GLY A 107 -22.51 14.27 1.89
C GLY A 107 -23.10 14.92 0.63
N VAL A 108 -22.25 15.28 -0.34
CA VAL A 108 -22.69 15.84 -1.63
C VAL A 108 -23.60 14.86 -2.38
N LEU A 109 -23.19 13.59 -2.50
CA LEU A 109 -24.00 12.56 -3.17
C LEU A 109 -25.35 12.38 -2.48
N CYS A 110 -25.38 12.42 -1.14
CA CYS A 110 -26.62 12.34 -0.38
C CYS A 110 -27.54 13.55 -0.66
N LEU A 111 -26.99 14.77 -0.76
CA LEU A 111 -27.76 15.97 -1.14
C LEU A 111 -28.30 15.90 -2.57
N LEU A 112 -27.48 15.45 -3.53
CA LEU A 112 -27.87 15.38 -4.95
C LEU A 112 -28.83 14.24 -5.25
N SER A 113 -28.67 13.10 -4.58
CA SER A 113 -29.45 11.87 -4.82
C SER A 113 -30.71 11.81 -3.96
N GLY A 114 -30.78 12.59 -2.87
CA GLY A 114 -31.87 12.58 -1.92
C GLY A 114 -32.20 11.16 -1.43
N PRO A 115 -33.47 10.72 -1.49
CA PRO A 115 -33.87 9.34 -1.18
C PRO A 115 -33.09 8.24 -1.90
N GLY A 116 -32.66 8.52 -3.14
CA GLY A 116 -31.89 7.58 -3.97
C GLY A 116 -30.44 7.41 -3.54
N TRP A 117 -29.98 8.11 -2.48
CA TRP A 117 -28.70 7.84 -1.81
C TRP A 117 -28.47 6.36 -1.50
N ARG A 118 -29.54 5.60 -1.20
CA ARG A 118 -29.44 4.16 -0.91
C ARG A 118 -28.87 3.34 -2.06
N ASP A 119 -29.08 3.77 -3.29
CA ASP A 119 -28.62 3.08 -4.50
C ASP A 119 -27.16 3.41 -4.83
N VAL A 120 -26.69 4.60 -4.45
CA VAL A 120 -25.33 5.11 -4.74
C VAL A 120 -24.34 5.00 -3.57
N ARG A 121 -24.81 4.83 -2.34
CA ARG A 121 -23.96 4.80 -1.13
C ARG A 121 -22.94 3.66 -1.15
N MET A 122 -23.34 2.46 -1.55
CA MET A 122 -22.44 1.30 -1.53
C MET A 122 -21.36 1.40 -2.61
N PRO A 123 -21.69 1.75 -3.88
CA PRO A 123 -20.66 2.11 -4.87
C PRO A 123 -19.67 3.14 -4.35
N TRP A 124 -20.15 4.23 -3.75
CA TRP A 124 -19.29 5.28 -3.20
C TRP A 124 -18.36 4.76 -2.08
N LEU A 125 -18.88 3.95 -1.15
CA LEU A 125 -18.09 3.40 -0.05
C LEU A 125 -16.99 2.43 -0.51
N THR A 126 -17.07 1.85 -1.71
CA THR A 126 -15.97 1.02 -2.23
C THR A 126 -14.70 1.80 -2.53
N LEU A 127 -14.76 3.14 -2.61
CA LEU A 127 -13.56 3.99 -2.68
C LEU A 127 -12.64 3.84 -1.47
N LEU A 128 -13.15 3.34 -0.33
CA LEU A 128 -12.35 2.99 0.84
C LEU A 128 -11.35 1.85 0.55
N LEU A 129 -11.55 1.04 -0.49
CA LEU A 129 -10.60 -0.02 -0.86
C LEU A 129 -9.26 0.53 -1.37
N ALA A 130 -9.25 1.76 -1.88
CA ALA A 130 -8.01 2.46 -2.24
C ALA A 130 -7.37 3.19 -1.05
N LEU A 131 -8.02 3.23 0.12
CA LEU A 131 -7.46 3.86 1.32
C LEU A 131 -6.53 2.88 2.03
N ARG A 132 -5.23 3.20 2.06
CA ARG A 132 -4.22 2.44 2.80
C ARG A 132 -4.55 2.41 4.30
N PRO A 133 -4.46 1.24 4.95
CA PRO A 133 -4.61 1.15 6.39
C PRO A 133 -3.43 1.86 7.08
N PRO A 134 -3.66 2.48 8.24
CA PRO A 134 -2.60 3.15 8.97
C PRO A 134 -1.57 2.17 9.55
N MET A 135 -0.44 2.70 10.03
CA MET A 135 0.61 1.94 10.74
C MET A 135 1.24 0.81 9.92
N LYS A 136 1.26 0.91 8.58
CA LYS A 136 1.87 -0.09 7.68
C LYS A 136 1.30 -1.50 7.89
N LEU A 137 0.02 -1.59 8.27
CA LEU A 137 -0.63 -2.88 8.55
C LEU A 137 -0.67 -3.77 7.30
N ASP A 138 -0.74 -3.15 6.13
CA ASP A 138 -0.61 -3.82 4.83
C ASP A 138 0.75 -4.52 4.71
N GLU A 139 1.87 -3.85 4.97
CA GLU A 139 3.22 -4.44 4.91
C GLU A 139 3.38 -5.65 5.86
N VAL A 140 2.83 -5.55 7.09
CA VAL A 140 2.84 -6.65 8.07
C VAL A 140 2.04 -7.84 7.57
N LEU A 141 0.85 -7.59 7.01
CA LEU A 141 0.00 -8.64 6.45
C LEU A 141 0.69 -9.32 5.26
N ILE A 142 1.27 -8.54 4.36
CA ILE A 142 2.00 -9.01 3.19
C ILE A 142 3.13 -9.95 3.59
N THR A 143 3.96 -9.53 4.55
CA THR A 143 5.08 -10.33 5.04
C THR A 143 4.61 -11.67 5.62
N ARG A 144 3.50 -11.67 6.38
CA ARG A 144 2.92 -12.91 6.92
C ARG A 144 2.43 -13.85 5.82
N LEU A 145 1.75 -13.30 4.82
CA LEU A 145 1.25 -14.05 3.67
C LEU A 145 2.39 -14.63 2.82
N GLN A 146 3.48 -13.87 2.62
CA GLN A 146 4.67 -14.34 1.93
C GLN A 146 5.32 -15.53 2.67
N ARG A 147 5.47 -15.46 3.99
CA ARG A 147 6.00 -16.59 4.78
C ARG A 147 5.11 -17.83 4.71
N ALA A 148 3.79 -17.65 4.75
CA ALA A 148 2.83 -18.75 4.60
C ALA A 148 2.91 -19.37 3.21
N THR A 149 3.05 -18.54 2.17
CA THR A 149 3.22 -18.95 0.77
C THR A 149 4.54 -19.72 0.61
N ALA A 150 5.64 -19.22 1.16
CA ALA A 150 6.95 -19.89 1.14
C ALA A 150 6.88 -21.26 1.81
N SER A 151 6.24 -21.34 2.98
CA SER A 151 6.07 -22.59 3.72
C SER A 151 5.23 -23.63 2.94
N SER A 152 4.12 -23.18 2.35
CA SER A 152 3.23 -24.07 1.60
C SER A 152 3.84 -24.51 0.26
N SER A 153 4.57 -23.60 -0.40
CA SER A 153 5.29 -23.90 -1.64
C SER A 153 6.42 -24.88 -1.40
N SER A 154 7.16 -24.73 -0.31
CA SER A 154 8.22 -25.65 0.09
C SER A 154 7.68 -27.06 0.31
N GLN A 155 6.59 -27.20 1.06
CA GLN A 155 5.93 -28.50 1.23
C GLN A 155 5.50 -29.11 -0.11
N LEU A 156 4.92 -28.33 -1.03
CA LEU A 156 4.52 -28.87 -2.33
C LEU A 156 5.74 -29.23 -3.21
N LEU A 157 6.83 -28.49 -3.11
CA LEU A 157 8.10 -28.79 -3.80
C LEU A 157 8.74 -30.09 -3.28
N ASP A 158 8.68 -30.35 -1.97
CA ASP A 158 9.12 -31.62 -1.38
C ASP A 158 8.35 -32.80 -2.00
N TRP A 159 7.03 -32.66 -2.16
CA TRP A 159 6.19 -33.67 -2.79
C TRP A 159 6.51 -33.87 -4.28
N LEU A 160 6.97 -32.83 -4.97
CA LEU A 160 7.42 -32.88 -6.36
C LEU A 160 8.88 -33.37 -6.51
N GLY A 161 9.56 -33.63 -5.39
CA GLY A 161 10.94 -34.10 -5.34
C GLY A 161 11.97 -33.05 -5.77
N VAL A 162 11.70 -31.77 -5.52
CA VAL A 162 12.65 -30.68 -5.82
C VAL A 162 13.52 -30.43 -4.59
N ASP A 163 14.84 -30.59 -4.74
CA ASP A 163 15.80 -30.31 -3.67
C ASP A 163 15.91 -28.80 -3.45
N HIS A 164 15.46 -28.34 -2.29
CA HIS A 164 15.46 -26.92 -1.96
C HIS A 164 15.61 -26.67 -0.45
N VAL A 165 16.07 -25.48 -0.10
CA VAL A 165 16.15 -24.99 1.28
C VAL A 165 15.27 -23.77 1.43
N ARG A 166 14.38 -23.78 2.44
CA ARG A 166 13.55 -22.62 2.75
C ARG A 166 14.11 -21.83 3.92
N ALA A 167 14.37 -20.54 3.72
CA ALA A 167 14.80 -19.61 4.75
C ALA A 167 13.84 -18.40 4.84
N GLY A 168 12.85 -18.47 5.74
CA GLY A 168 11.84 -17.42 5.88
C GLY A 168 10.96 -17.30 4.62
N VAL A 169 11.11 -16.19 3.89
CA VAL A 169 10.47 -15.93 2.57
C VAL A 169 11.35 -16.32 1.38
N LEU A 170 12.57 -16.83 1.61
CA LEU A 170 13.48 -17.28 0.55
C LEU A 170 13.31 -18.78 0.29
N ILE A 171 13.36 -19.16 -0.98
CA ILE A 171 13.51 -20.55 -1.43
C ILE A 171 14.80 -20.63 -2.22
N GLU A 172 15.76 -21.38 -1.71
CA GLU A 172 17.07 -21.60 -2.31
C GLU A 172 17.10 -22.95 -3.01
N ILE A 173 17.48 -22.96 -4.28
CA ILE A 173 17.80 -24.15 -5.06
C ILE A 173 19.28 -24.06 -5.49
N PRO A 174 19.95 -25.18 -5.83
CA PRO A 174 21.37 -25.16 -6.19
C PRO A 174 21.75 -24.16 -7.30
N LYS A 175 20.79 -23.83 -8.16
CA LYS A 175 20.97 -22.93 -9.30
C LYS A 175 20.77 -21.44 -8.95
N LYS A 176 19.90 -21.12 -7.98
CA LYS A 176 19.43 -19.74 -7.77
C LYS A 176 18.75 -19.58 -6.41
N MET A 177 18.94 -18.41 -5.79
CA MET A 177 18.16 -17.96 -4.65
C MET A 177 16.92 -17.23 -5.14
N LEU A 178 15.72 -17.73 -4.81
CA LEU A 178 14.45 -17.19 -5.29
C LEU A 178 13.69 -16.55 -4.13
N PHE A 179 13.54 -15.23 -4.16
CA PHE A 179 12.68 -14.56 -3.19
C PHE A 179 11.22 -14.80 -3.55
N VAL A 180 10.42 -15.22 -2.57
CA VAL A 180 8.99 -15.38 -2.78
C VAL A 180 8.36 -14.05 -3.19
N GLU A 181 8.87 -12.90 -2.73
CA GLU A 181 8.43 -11.56 -3.17
C GLU A 181 8.61 -11.34 -4.69
N GLU A 182 9.75 -11.71 -5.26
CA GLU A 182 10.04 -11.64 -6.69
C GLU A 182 9.14 -12.58 -7.49
N ALA A 183 8.87 -13.77 -6.95
CA ALA A 183 7.88 -14.70 -7.47
C ALA A 183 6.41 -14.28 -7.15
N CYS A 184 6.18 -13.23 -6.35
CA CYS A 184 4.87 -12.84 -5.80
C CYS A 184 4.47 -11.39 -6.09
N SER A 185 4.39 -11.02 -7.38
CA SER A 185 3.30 -10.11 -7.83
C SER A 185 1.88 -10.60 -7.41
N GLY A 186 1.79 -11.81 -6.87
CA GLY A 186 0.63 -12.39 -6.18
C GLY A 186 0.03 -11.57 -5.04
N VAL A 187 0.80 -10.71 -4.35
CA VAL A 187 0.22 -9.78 -3.36
C VAL A 187 -0.69 -8.77 -4.05
N GLN A 188 -0.24 -8.19 -5.16
CA GLN A 188 -1.09 -7.32 -5.98
C GLN A 188 -2.32 -8.08 -6.49
N SER A 189 -2.16 -9.35 -6.87
CA SER A 189 -3.29 -10.20 -7.27
C SER A 189 -4.29 -10.44 -6.14
N LEU A 190 -3.83 -10.64 -4.89
CA LEU A 190 -4.70 -10.78 -3.72
C LEU A 190 -5.54 -9.53 -3.47
N PHE A 191 -4.92 -8.35 -3.41
CA PHE A 191 -5.63 -7.09 -3.19
C PHE A 191 -6.60 -6.79 -4.34
N SER A 192 -6.19 -7.09 -5.59
CA SER A 192 -7.05 -6.96 -6.77
C SER A 192 -8.26 -7.90 -6.72
N LEU A 193 -8.07 -9.15 -6.27
CA LEU A 193 -9.14 -10.14 -6.21
C LEU A 193 -10.12 -9.87 -5.05
N ILE A 194 -9.63 -9.41 -3.90
CA ILE A 194 -10.47 -8.92 -2.80
C ILE A 194 -11.30 -7.72 -3.27
N THR A 195 -10.67 -6.78 -3.98
CA THR A 195 -11.37 -5.62 -4.55
C THR A 195 -12.46 -6.06 -5.52
N MET A 196 -12.15 -7.02 -6.40
CA MET A 196 -13.13 -7.61 -7.31
C MET A 196 -14.28 -8.28 -6.56
N ALA A 197 -14.01 -9.03 -5.49
CA ALA A 197 -15.05 -9.65 -4.66
C ALA A 197 -16.01 -8.63 -4.06
N VAL A 198 -15.49 -7.52 -3.51
CA VAL A 198 -16.31 -6.43 -2.97
C VAL A 198 -17.10 -5.74 -4.09
N LEU A 199 -16.47 -5.46 -5.22
CA LEU A 199 -17.15 -4.85 -6.37
C LEU A 199 -18.28 -5.75 -6.91
N LEU A 200 -18.05 -7.05 -7.06
CA LEU A 200 -19.07 -8.03 -7.45
C LEU A 200 -20.22 -8.09 -6.44
N ALA A 201 -19.90 -8.09 -5.14
CA ALA A 201 -20.91 -8.07 -4.08
C ALA A 201 -21.78 -6.81 -4.16
N VAL A 202 -21.17 -5.64 -4.32
CA VAL A 202 -21.90 -4.38 -4.45
C VAL A 202 -22.66 -4.31 -5.78
N TRP A 203 -22.09 -4.83 -6.88
CA TRP A 203 -22.69 -4.86 -8.22
C TRP A 203 -23.94 -5.71 -8.28
N HIS A 204 -23.92 -6.88 -7.66
CA HIS A 204 -25.08 -7.77 -7.58
C HIS A 204 -25.96 -7.52 -6.35
N ARG A 205 -25.70 -6.46 -5.57
CA ARG A 205 -26.44 -6.10 -4.34
C ARG A 205 -26.53 -7.28 -3.35
N ARG A 206 -25.43 -8.01 -3.19
CA ARG A 206 -25.30 -9.17 -2.30
C ARG A 206 -25.38 -8.73 -0.83
N SER A 207 -25.86 -9.64 0.03
CA SER A 207 -25.85 -9.42 1.48
C SER A 207 -24.43 -9.29 2.01
N LEU A 208 -24.25 -8.67 3.19
CA LEU A 208 -22.94 -8.54 3.81
C LEU A 208 -22.30 -9.91 4.07
N VAL A 209 -23.08 -10.90 4.51
CA VAL A 209 -22.60 -12.27 4.72
C VAL A 209 -22.04 -12.84 3.42
N TRP A 210 -22.76 -12.67 2.32
CA TRP A 210 -22.29 -13.09 1.00
C TRP A 210 -21.04 -12.36 0.56
N ALA A 211 -20.98 -11.05 0.79
CA ALA A 211 -19.79 -10.25 0.52
C ALA A 211 -18.58 -10.75 1.31
N CYS A 212 -18.76 -11.07 2.60
CA CYS A 212 -17.72 -11.66 3.44
C CYS A 212 -17.28 -13.04 2.93
N LEU A 213 -18.21 -13.89 2.50
CA LEU A 213 -17.89 -15.18 1.89
C LEU A 213 -17.09 -15.02 0.60
N LEU A 214 -17.47 -14.08 -0.28
CA LEU A 214 -16.75 -13.79 -1.51
C LEU A 214 -15.33 -13.26 -1.22
N VAL A 215 -15.18 -12.37 -0.23
CA VAL A 215 -13.87 -11.85 0.19
C VAL A 215 -13.00 -12.97 0.76
N ALA A 216 -13.57 -13.86 1.58
CA ALA A 216 -12.84 -15.02 2.11
C ALA A 216 -12.42 -15.98 0.98
N ALA A 217 -13.30 -16.26 0.02
CA ALA A 217 -13.00 -17.09 -1.13
C ALA A 217 -11.94 -16.46 -2.05
N ALA A 218 -11.96 -15.13 -2.23
CA ALA A 218 -10.91 -14.40 -2.91
C ALA A 218 -9.58 -14.54 -2.19
N ALA A 219 -9.54 -14.36 -0.86
CA ALA A 219 -8.32 -14.49 -0.08
C ALA A 219 -7.71 -15.90 -0.19
N VAL A 220 -8.54 -16.94 -0.04
CA VAL A 220 -8.11 -18.34 -0.15
C VAL A 220 -7.65 -18.66 -1.58
N GLY A 221 -8.41 -18.26 -2.58
CA GLY A 221 -8.09 -18.49 -3.99
C GLY A 221 -6.78 -17.83 -4.39
N ALA A 222 -6.59 -16.56 -4.04
CA ALA A 222 -5.34 -15.84 -4.32
C ALA A 222 -4.15 -16.47 -3.59
N ALA A 223 -4.30 -16.87 -2.33
CA ALA A 223 -3.23 -17.55 -1.59
C ALA A 223 -2.83 -18.89 -2.25
N ALA A 224 -3.81 -19.71 -2.63
CA ALA A 224 -3.56 -20.98 -3.30
C ALA A 224 -2.89 -20.79 -4.67
N MET A 225 -3.38 -19.85 -5.46
CA MET A 225 -2.83 -19.53 -6.78
C MET A 225 -1.42 -18.93 -6.70
N ASN A 226 -1.10 -18.21 -5.63
CA ASN A 226 0.26 -17.75 -5.35
C ASN A 226 1.21 -18.91 -5.03
N VAL A 227 0.77 -19.91 -4.26
CA VAL A 227 1.55 -21.14 -4.04
C VAL A 227 1.81 -21.87 -5.37
N VAL A 228 0.78 -22.06 -6.19
CA VAL A 228 0.91 -22.67 -7.53
C VAL A 228 1.93 -21.91 -8.38
N ARG A 229 1.89 -20.58 -8.35
CA ARG A 229 2.84 -19.73 -9.09
C ARG A 229 4.28 -19.93 -8.61
N THR A 230 4.52 -19.80 -7.31
CA THR A 230 5.87 -19.96 -6.73
C THR A 230 6.43 -21.34 -7.04
N VAL A 231 5.62 -22.39 -6.88
CA VAL A 231 6.03 -23.77 -7.20
C VAL A 231 6.31 -23.92 -8.70
N SER A 232 5.49 -23.35 -9.57
CA SER A 232 5.71 -23.40 -11.03
C SER A 232 7.03 -22.74 -11.43
N ILE A 233 7.38 -21.60 -10.83
CA ILE A 233 8.64 -20.89 -11.08
C ILE A 233 9.84 -21.75 -10.65
N VAL A 234 9.82 -22.25 -9.41
CA VAL A 234 10.93 -23.06 -8.87
C VAL A 234 11.08 -24.36 -9.64
N TYR A 235 9.97 -25.05 -9.92
CA TYR A 235 9.95 -26.34 -10.62
C TYR A 235 10.44 -26.21 -12.07
N ALA A 236 10.02 -25.17 -12.79
CA ALA A 236 10.45 -24.94 -14.17
C ALA A 236 11.96 -24.65 -14.24
N LEU A 237 12.50 -23.89 -13.29
CA LEU A 237 13.92 -23.61 -13.23
C LEU A 237 14.75 -24.84 -12.83
N ASP A 238 14.28 -25.62 -11.87
CA ASP A 238 14.95 -26.86 -11.44
C ASP A 238 14.98 -27.91 -12.56
N ARG A 239 13.81 -28.27 -13.11
CA ARG A 239 13.65 -29.43 -14.00
C ARG A 239 13.84 -29.14 -15.48
N TRP A 240 13.51 -27.93 -15.92
CA TRP A 240 13.55 -27.56 -17.34
C TRP A 240 14.58 -26.47 -17.65
N ASP A 241 15.25 -25.94 -16.63
CA ASP A 241 16.21 -24.84 -16.77
C ASP A 241 15.58 -23.58 -17.38
N VAL A 242 14.27 -23.40 -17.16
CA VAL A 242 13.51 -22.25 -17.67
C VAL A 242 13.30 -21.24 -16.55
N ASP A 243 13.90 -20.05 -16.69
CA ASP A 243 13.68 -18.95 -15.75
C ASP A 243 12.36 -18.22 -16.05
N LEU A 244 11.29 -18.61 -15.35
CA LEU A 244 9.97 -17.96 -15.44
C LEU A 244 9.93 -16.59 -14.73
N LEU A 245 11.00 -16.14 -14.07
CA LEU A 245 11.12 -14.76 -13.60
C LEU A 245 11.58 -13.80 -14.71
N ALA A 246 12.19 -14.32 -15.78
CA ALA A 246 12.53 -13.50 -16.93
C ALA A 246 11.28 -13.13 -17.74
N GLU A 247 11.26 -11.91 -18.29
CA GLU A 247 10.22 -11.51 -19.24
C GLU A 247 10.42 -12.25 -20.59
N PRO A 248 9.34 -12.67 -21.27
CA PRO A 248 7.92 -12.44 -20.97
C PRO A 248 7.28 -13.48 -20.02
N GLY A 249 8.04 -14.50 -19.59
CA GLY A 249 7.52 -15.61 -18.78
C GLY A 249 6.85 -15.14 -17.50
N HIS A 250 7.44 -14.16 -16.82
CA HIS A 250 6.91 -13.60 -15.58
C HIS A 250 5.52 -12.97 -15.75
N THR A 251 5.37 -12.14 -16.79
CA THR A 251 4.09 -11.48 -17.13
C THR A 251 3.03 -12.49 -17.56
N VAL A 252 3.37 -13.42 -18.46
CA VAL A 252 2.41 -14.43 -18.96
C VAL A 252 1.89 -15.31 -17.84
N LEU A 253 2.80 -15.82 -16.98
CA LEU A 253 2.41 -16.61 -15.82
C LEU A 253 1.54 -15.79 -14.85
N GLY A 254 1.91 -14.53 -14.60
CA GLY A 254 1.11 -13.63 -13.76
C GLY A 254 -0.32 -13.46 -14.26
N VAL A 255 -0.50 -13.21 -15.56
CA VAL A 255 -1.82 -13.08 -16.20
C VAL A 255 -2.60 -14.38 -16.13
N ALA A 256 -1.98 -15.52 -16.42
CA ALA A 256 -2.64 -16.83 -16.35
C ALA A 256 -3.16 -17.15 -14.94
N ILE A 257 -2.31 -16.92 -13.92
CA ILE A 257 -2.65 -17.11 -12.51
C ILE A 257 -3.78 -16.16 -12.08
N PHE A 258 -3.77 -14.91 -12.54
CA PHE A 258 -4.84 -13.94 -12.27
C PHE A 258 -6.18 -14.36 -12.90
N ILE A 259 -6.18 -14.77 -14.17
CA ILE A 259 -7.38 -15.27 -14.85
C ILE A 259 -7.93 -16.50 -14.13
N GLY A 260 -7.07 -17.44 -13.74
CA GLY A 260 -7.45 -18.60 -12.95
C GLY A 260 -8.06 -18.22 -11.60
N SER A 261 -7.48 -17.23 -10.91
CA SER A 261 -8.00 -16.71 -9.64
C SER A 261 -9.37 -16.04 -9.79
N LEU A 262 -9.59 -15.33 -10.90
CA LEU A 262 -10.89 -14.72 -11.20
C LEU A 262 -11.94 -15.78 -11.54
N ALA A 263 -11.56 -16.78 -12.34
CA ALA A 263 -12.43 -17.91 -12.66
C ALA A 263 -12.82 -18.70 -11.40
N TRP A 264 -11.87 -18.90 -10.47
CA TRP A 264 -12.15 -19.45 -9.14
C TRP A 264 -13.18 -18.62 -8.39
N LEU A 265 -12.99 -17.30 -8.28
CA LEU A 265 -13.91 -16.42 -7.56
C LEU A 265 -15.33 -16.44 -8.17
N MET A 266 -15.43 -16.40 -9.50
CA MET A 266 -16.70 -16.48 -10.22
C MET A 266 -17.37 -17.85 -10.03
N SER A 267 -16.59 -18.93 -10.10
CA SER A 267 -17.09 -20.30 -9.87
C SER A 267 -17.57 -20.47 -8.45
N PHE A 268 -16.85 -19.94 -7.46
CA PHE A 268 -17.26 -19.95 -6.06
C PHE A 268 -18.55 -19.16 -5.85
N ASP A 269 -18.72 -17.98 -6.46
CA ASP A 269 -19.97 -17.23 -6.38
C ASP A 269 -21.15 -18.03 -6.92
N GLN A 270 -20.97 -18.72 -8.05
CA GLN A 270 -22.01 -19.59 -8.64
C GLN A 270 -22.29 -20.83 -7.79
N LEU A 271 -21.25 -21.48 -7.25
CA LEU A 271 -21.40 -22.63 -6.35
C LEU A 271 -22.08 -22.23 -5.04
N ALA A 272 -21.67 -21.11 -4.44
CA ALA A 272 -22.31 -20.57 -3.24
C ALA A 272 -23.79 -20.29 -3.54
N ARG A 273 -24.14 -19.71 -4.71
CA ARG A 273 -25.55 -19.50 -5.13
C ARG A 273 -26.30 -20.81 -5.28
N PHE A 274 -25.66 -21.86 -5.77
CA PHE A 274 -26.28 -23.17 -5.88
C PHE A 274 -26.52 -23.81 -4.51
N LEU A 275 -25.52 -23.79 -3.61
CA LEU A 275 -25.58 -24.44 -2.30
C LEU A 275 -26.41 -23.66 -1.27
N ILE A 276 -26.41 -22.32 -1.37
CA ILE A 276 -27.01 -21.39 -0.41
C ILE A 276 -28.16 -20.59 -1.08
N GLY A 277 -28.61 -21.03 -2.26
CA GLY A 277 -29.69 -20.41 -3.03
C GLY A 277 -31.02 -20.39 -2.27
N GLU A 278 -31.78 -19.31 -2.45
CA GLU A 278 -32.81 -18.78 -1.55
C GLU A 278 -33.73 -19.80 -0.85
N VAL A 279 -33.70 -19.80 0.49
CA VAL A 279 -34.95 -19.92 1.25
C VAL A 279 -35.70 -18.62 0.99
N THR A 280 -36.76 -18.67 0.18
CA THR A 280 -37.66 -17.53 -0.03
C THR A 280 -38.34 -17.16 1.28
N VAL A 281 -37.71 -16.31 2.08
CA VAL A 281 -38.31 -15.77 3.31
C VAL A 281 -39.51 -14.91 2.89
N HIS A 282 -40.70 -15.45 3.11
CA HIS A 282 -41.94 -14.76 2.82
C HIS A 282 -42.06 -13.51 3.70
N ARG A 283 -42.74 -12.50 3.18
CA ARG A 283 -42.95 -11.13 3.72
C ARG A 283 -43.36 -11.01 5.20
N GLY A 284 -43.61 -12.11 5.92
CA GLY A 284 -44.12 -12.16 7.29
C GLY A 284 -43.07 -12.25 8.41
N ASP A 285 -41.81 -12.61 8.14
CA ASP A 285 -40.85 -12.92 9.21
C ASP A 285 -40.08 -11.71 9.78
N TYR A 286 -40.44 -10.48 9.38
CA TYR A 286 -39.70 -9.24 9.72
C TYR A 286 -40.16 -8.53 11.00
N GLU A 287 -40.90 -9.19 11.89
CA GLU A 287 -41.22 -8.62 13.20
C GLU A 287 -40.30 -9.13 14.31
N SER A 288 -38.97 -8.97 14.14
CA SER A 288 -38.07 -9.03 15.30
C SER A 288 -38.17 -7.71 16.09
N SER A 289 -38.45 -7.78 17.39
CA SER A 289 -38.47 -6.64 18.32
C SER A 289 -37.09 -6.03 18.59
N ASN A 290 -36.01 -6.67 18.14
CA ASN A 290 -34.64 -6.25 18.39
C ASN A 290 -34.17 -5.17 17.38
N LEU A 291 -33.81 -3.99 17.90
CA LEU A 291 -33.35 -2.83 17.13
C LEU A 291 -32.08 -3.10 16.31
N LEU A 292 -31.18 -3.96 16.81
CA LEU A 292 -29.96 -4.34 16.09
C LEU A 292 -30.28 -5.21 14.88
N ILE A 293 -31.23 -6.14 15.01
CA ILE A 293 -31.66 -7.02 13.91
C ILE A 293 -32.39 -6.21 12.84
N ARG A 294 -33.21 -5.23 13.22
CA ARG A 294 -33.84 -4.30 12.25
C ARG A 294 -32.81 -3.43 11.55
N GLY A 295 -31.83 -2.88 12.27
CA GLY A 295 -30.73 -2.11 11.70
C GLY A 295 -29.91 -2.94 10.72
N TRP A 296 -29.56 -4.15 11.13
CA TRP A 296 -28.79 -5.15 10.36
C TRP A 296 -29.55 -5.60 9.09
N ASN A 297 -30.82 -5.97 9.20
CA ASN A 297 -31.66 -6.41 8.08
C ASN A 297 -31.94 -5.28 7.09
N ARG A 298 -32.14 -4.04 7.57
CA ARG A 298 -32.28 -2.85 6.72
C ARG A 298 -31.00 -2.51 5.95
N TRP A 299 -29.84 -2.91 6.49
CA TRP A 299 -28.56 -2.70 5.85
C TRP A 299 -28.19 -3.85 4.88
N ILE A 300 -28.57 -5.09 5.23
CA ILE A 300 -28.28 -6.32 4.48
C ILE A 300 -29.27 -6.62 3.36
N ALA A 301 -30.57 -6.48 3.58
CA ALA A 301 -31.59 -6.99 2.66
C ALA A 301 -31.88 -6.05 1.48
N GLY A 302 -31.13 -4.94 1.33
CA GLY A 302 -31.25 -4.04 0.18
C GLY A 302 -32.70 -3.71 -0.16
N VAL A 303 -33.52 -3.36 0.84
CA VAL A 303 -34.96 -3.26 0.62
C VAL A 303 -35.25 -2.10 -0.33
N ARG A 304 -35.68 -2.45 -1.55
CA ARG A 304 -36.71 -1.70 -2.29
C ARG A 304 -37.89 -1.55 -1.35
N SER A 305 -37.84 -0.50 -0.56
CA SER A 305 -38.85 -0.16 0.43
C SER A 305 -39.85 0.73 -0.26
N GLU A 306 -40.83 0.13 -0.94
CA GLU A 306 -42.12 0.80 -1.04
C GLU A 306 -42.79 0.68 0.34
N SER A 307 -42.59 1.70 1.17
CA SER A 307 -43.32 1.84 2.42
C SER A 307 -44.66 2.56 2.18
N PRO A 308 -45.74 2.15 2.88
CA PRO A 308 -47.09 2.69 2.71
C PRO A 308 -47.25 4.09 3.31
N ARG A 309 -48.28 4.80 2.81
CA ARG A 309 -48.62 6.20 3.11
C ARG A 309 -48.79 6.50 4.61
N PRO A 310 -48.24 7.62 5.09
CA PRO A 310 -48.84 8.38 6.19
C PRO A 310 -49.61 9.59 5.66
N MET A 311 -50.74 9.87 6.31
CA MET A 311 -51.58 11.04 6.06
C MET A 311 -50.87 12.35 6.36
N ALA A 312 -51.33 13.40 5.68
CA ALA A 312 -50.85 14.76 5.74
C ALA A 312 -50.81 15.33 7.17
N GLY A 313 -49.72 16.02 7.48
CA GLY A 313 -49.59 16.91 8.63
C GLY A 313 -48.64 18.04 8.27
N GLY A 314 -49.19 19.23 8.04
CA GLY A 314 -48.42 20.39 7.60
C GLY A 314 -47.48 20.91 8.68
N SER A 315 -46.31 21.41 8.26
CA SER A 315 -45.61 22.46 8.99
C SER A 315 -44.74 23.30 8.04
N THR A 316 -44.54 24.54 8.46
CA THR A 316 -44.22 25.73 7.68
C THR A 316 -42.75 25.77 7.23
N TRP A 317 -42.53 25.72 5.92
CA TRP A 317 -41.21 25.77 5.27
C TRP A 317 -40.53 27.15 5.29
N LEU A 318 -41.24 28.20 5.73
CA LEU A 318 -40.76 29.60 5.69
C LEU A 318 -39.77 29.96 6.82
N SER A 319 -39.66 29.17 7.89
CA SER A 319 -38.70 29.43 8.98
C SER A 319 -37.30 28.82 8.76
N ARG A 320 -37.11 28.01 7.69
CA ARG A 320 -35.85 27.29 7.44
C ARG A 320 -34.94 27.92 6.39
N LEU A 321 -35.35 29.04 5.80
CA LEU A 321 -34.55 29.80 4.82
C LEU A 321 -33.47 30.69 5.47
N GLY A 322 -33.51 30.91 6.80
CA GLY A 322 -32.50 31.70 7.52
C GLY A 322 -31.14 31.01 7.69
N LEU A 323 -31.11 29.68 7.80
CA LEU A 323 -29.88 28.90 8.02
C LEU A 323 -29.20 28.43 6.72
N ALA A 324 -29.94 28.35 5.61
CA ALA A 324 -29.39 27.96 4.31
C ALA A 324 -28.66 29.12 3.59
N GLY A 325 -29.01 30.38 3.88
CA GLY A 325 -28.33 31.55 3.33
C GLY A 325 -26.96 31.82 3.96
N ALA A 326 -26.85 31.67 5.28
CA ALA A 326 -25.61 31.89 6.03
C ALA A 326 -24.59 30.75 5.83
N GLY A 327 -25.06 29.49 5.77
CA GLY A 327 -24.18 28.33 5.57
C GLY A 327 -23.57 28.25 4.17
N GLY A 328 -24.30 28.66 3.13
CA GLY A 328 -23.79 28.69 1.75
C GLY A 328 -22.73 29.78 1.53
N ALA A 329 -22.93 30.96 2.11
CA ALA A 329 -21.94 32.04 2.08
C ALA A 329 -20.70 31.69 2.91
N ALA A 330 -20.86 31.08 4.09
CA ALA A 330 -19.74 30.61 4.90
C ALA A 330 -18.97 29.46 4.24
N ALA A 331 -19.65 28.55 3.51
CA ALA A 331 -19.00 27.49 2.75
C ALA A 331 -18.21 28.03 1.54
N LEU A 332 -18.74 29.05 0.85
CA LEU A 332 -18.04 29.74 -0.24
C LEU A 332 -16.86 30.57 0.28
N LEU A 333 -17.00 31.24 1.42
CA LEU A 333 -15.92 32.00 2.07
C LEU A 333 -14.86 31.06 2.67
N GLY A 334 -15.26 29.91 3.21
CA GLY A 334 -14.36 28.86 3.68
C GLY A 334 -13.60 28.21 2.54
N ALA A 335 -14.26 27.86 1.43
CA ALA A 335 -13.61 27.34 0.23
C ALA A 335 -12.69 28.38 -0.43
N ALA A 336 -13.07 29.67 -0.43
CA ALA A 336 -12.22 30.76 -0.92
C ALA A 336 -11.03 31.03 0.00
N ALA A 337 -11.19 30.95 1.32
CA ALA A 337 -10.11 31.06 2.30
C ALA A 337 -9.16 29.84 2.22
N ILE A 338 -9.68 28.65 1.97
CA ILE A 338 -8.91 27.44 1.68
C ILE A 338 -8.15 27.61 0.36
N TRP A 339 -8.78 28.12 -0.71
CA TRP A 339 -8.10 28.42 -1.97
C TRP A 339 -7.03 29.51 -1.85
N LEU A 340 -7.26 30.53 -1.03
CA LEU A 340 -6.27 31.56 -0.71
C LEU A 340 -5.12 31.00 0.16
N ALA A 341 -5.39 30.06 1.06
CA ALA A 341 -4.37 29.35 1.83
C ALA A 341 -3.57 28.35 0.99
N VAL A 342 -4.22 27.66 0.04
CA VAL A 342 -3.60 26.76 -0.96
C VAL A 342 -2.80 27.58 -1.98
N GLY A 343 -3.30 28.74 -2.40
CA GLY A 343 -2.59 29.68 -3.27
C GLY A 343 -1.38 30.31 -2.58
N ALA A 344 -1.51 30.71 -1.31
CA ALA A 344 -0.42 31.27 -0.51
C ALA A 344 0.65 30.22 -0.12
N LYS A 345 0.27 28.94 -0.01
CA LYS A 345 1.18 27.79 0.12
C LYS A 345 1.46 27.09 -1.22
N GLY A 346 1.07 27.69 -2.35
CA GLY A 346 1.12 27.10 -3.68
C GLY A 346 2.53 26.71 -4.13
N SER A 347 3.56 27.32 -3.54
CA SER A 347 4.96 26.93 -3.72
C SER A 347 5.25 25.51 -3.23
N ARG A 348 4.59 25.02 -2.17
CA ARG A 348 4.72 23.65 -1.64
C ARG A 348 3.92 22.63 -2.42
N ALA A 349 2.66 22.91 -2.76
CA ALA A 349 1.85 22.01 -3.59
C ALA A 349 2.43 21.87 -5.01
N ALA A 350 2.95 22.96 -5.59
CA ALA A 350 3.63 22.91 -6.88
C ALA A 350 4.97 22.16 -6.81
N THR A 351 5.76 22.31 -5.74
CA THR A 351 6.95 21.47 -5.53
C THR A 351 6.61 20.01 -5.29
N THR A 352 5.48 19.68 -4.65
CA THR A 352 5.07 18.27 -4.46
C THR A 352 4.50 17.64 -5.72
N VAL A 353 3.73 18.37 -6.54
CA VAL A 353 3.31 17.89 -7.87
C VAL A 353 4.53 17.75 -8.78
N ALA A 354 5.51 18.66 -8.70
CA ALA A 354 6.78 18.54 -9.39
C ALA A 354 7.64 17.37 -8.87
N ALA A 355 7.63 17.09 -7.56
CA ALA A 355 8.32 15.95 -6.95
C ALA A 355 7.66 14.60 -7.28
N VAL A 356 6.32 14.55 -7.36
CA VAL A 356 5.57 13.37 -7.86
C VAL A 356 5.80 13.16 -9.37
N ARG A 357 6.13 14.23 -10.11
CA ARG A 357 6.56 14.16 -11.52
C ARG A 357 8.07 14.02 -11.70
N ALA A 358 8.86 14.00 -10.62
CA ALA A 358 10.30 13.77 -10.74
C ALA A 358 10.52 12.40 -11.41
N PRO A 359 11.53 12.28 -12.30
CA PRO A 359 11.73 11.08 -13.09
C PRO A 359 11.83 9.83 -12.22
N ALA A 360 11.41 8.72 -12.82
CA ALA A 360 11.28 7.40 -12.22
C ALA A 360 12.56 6.90 -11.51
N SER A 361 13.73 7.40 -11.90
CA SER A 361 15.00 7.21 -11.23
C SER A 361 15.55 8.58 -10.86
N SER A 362 15.87 8.80 -9.59
CA SER A 362 16.68 9.96 -9.23
C SER A 362 18.05 9.89 -9.91
N VAL A 363 18.74 11.02 -10.02
CA VAL A 363 20.14 11.09 -10.47
C VAL A 363 21.02 10.12 -9.65
N LEU A 364 20.71 9.93 -8.37
CA LEU A 364 21.39 8.95 -7.52
C LEU A 364 21.14 7.52 -8.01
N THR A 365 19.88 7.15 -8.27
CA THR A 365 19.54 5.80 -8.75
C THR A 365 20.20 5.50 -10.09
N GLU A 366 20.26 6.46 -11.01
CA GLU A 366 20.94 6.31 -12.30
C GLU A 366 22.44 6.12 -12.14
N ARG A 367 23.09 6.90 -11.26
CA ARG A 367 24.52 6.74 -10.93
C ARG A 367 24.83 5.43 -10.23
N LEU A 368 24.02 4.99 -9.29
CA LEU A 368 24.22 3.70 -8.63
C LEU A 368 23.98 2.55 -9.61
N ASN A 369 23.04 2.71 -10.56
CA ASN A 369 22.79 1.73 -11.61
C ASN A 369 23.94 1.62 -12.62
N SER A 370 24.82 2.61 -12.77
CA SER A 370 26.01 2.51 -13.63
C SER A 370 27.18 1.75 -12.99
N LEU A 371 27.08 1.38 -11.70
CA LEU A 371 28.09 0.59 -11.03
C LEU A 371 28.05 -0.87 -11.51
N HIS A 372 29.20 -1.40 -11.89
CA HIS A 372 29.35 -2.78 -12.34
C HIS A 372 30.23 -3.57 -11.38
N GLU A 373 30.46 -4.84 -11.71
CA GLU A 373 31.35 -5.73 -10.95
C GLU A 373 32.69 -5.06 -10.60
N SER A 374 33.27 -4.29 -11.51
CA SER A 374 34.53 -3.56 -11.35
C SER A 374 34.51 -2.41 -10.35
N ALA A 375 33.34 -2.01 -9.83
CA ALA A 375 33.25 -0.99 -8.78
C ALA A 375 33.89 -1.46 -7.47
N MET A 376 34.11 -2.77 -7.33
CA MET A 376 34.81 -3.36 -6.20
C MET A 376 36.03 -4.16 -6.66
N PRO A 377 37.10 -4.21 -5.85
CA PRO A 377 38.30 -4.95 -6.20
C PRO A 377 38.07 -6.47 -6.17
N GLU A 378 38.79 -7.20 -7.01
CA GLU A 378 38.79 -8.67 -7.00
C GLU A 378 39.33 -9.24 -5.70
N THR A 379 40.36 -8.60 -5.14
CA THR A 379 40.92 -8.95 -3.84
C THR A 379 40.83 -7.75 -2.91
N PHE A 380 40.34 -7.98 -1.71
CA PHE A 380 40.21 -6.95 -0.71
C PHE A 380 40.81 -7.45 0.61
N GLY A 381 42.08 -7.09 0.87
CA GLY A 381 42.86 -7.71 1.95
C GLY A 381 43.03 -9.22 1.74
N ALA A 382 42.53 -10.02 2.69
CA ALA A 382 42.49 -11.49 2.60
C ALA A 382 41.21 -12.03 1.94
N TRP A 383 40.34 -11.14 1.45
CA TRP A 383 39.06 -11.51 0.86
C TRP A 383 39.21 -11.62 -0.66
N GLU A 384 38.66 -12.67 -1.25
CA GLU A 384 38.70 -12.91 -2.69
C GLU A 384 37.28 -12.93 -3.25
N ARG A 385 37.00 -12.08 -4.25
CA ARG A 385 35.67 -12.01 -4.86
C ARG A 385 35.41 -13.30 -5.63
N THR A 386 34.26 -13.87 -5.38
CA THR A 386 33.81 -15.12 -5.99
C THR A 386 32.63 -14.92 -6.93
N ASP A 387 31.81 -13.89 -6.70
CA ASP A 387 30.60 -13.66 -7.48
C ASP A 387 30.15 -12.19 -7.43
N PHE A 388 29.35 -11.79 -8.42
CA PHE A 388 28.68 -10.50 -8.48
C PHE A 388 27.26 -10.67 -9.04
N GLU A 389 26.28 -10.20 -8.29
CA GLU A 389 24.87 -10.29 -8.67
C GLU A 389 24.22 -8.90 -8.66
N ARG A 390 23.38 -8.65 -9.66
CA ARG A 390 22.45 -7.51 -9.70
C ARG A 390 21.02 -8.03 -9.67
N VAL A 391 20.27 -7.57 -8.67
CA VAL A 391 18.86 -7.89 -8.53
C VAL A 391 18.02 -6.62 -8.66
N SER A 392 16.95 -6.68 -9.45
CA SER A 392 15.93 -5.62 -9.55
C SER A 392 14.59 -6.17 -9.07
N ARG A 393 13.92 -5.38 -8.23
CA ARG A 393 12.68 -5.70 -7.52
C ARG A 393 11.63 -4.62 -7.79
N PRO A 394 10.35 -4.85 -7.46
CA PRO A 394 9.34 -3.80 -7.55
C PRO A 394 9.68 -2.57 -6.70
N ARG A 395 9.18 -1.41 -7.12
CA ARG A 395 9.27 -0.15 -6.37
C ARG A 395 8.83 -0.32 -4.92
N ARG A 396 9.56 0.37 -4.02
CA ARG A 396 9.33 0.32 -2.56
C ARG A 396 9.40 -1.09 -1.96
N SER A 397 10.12 -2.01 -2.62
CA SER A 397 10.52 -3.29 -2.05
C SER A 397 11.17 -3.08 -0.68
N GLN A 398 10.86 -3.97 0.26
CA GLN A 398 11.47 -3.93 1.60
C GLN A 398 12.99 -4.14 1.55
N PHE A 399 13.52 -4.69 0.46
CA PHE A 399 14.94 -4.92 0.21
C PHE A 399 15.56 -3.90 -0.74
N GLY A 400 14.85 -2.80 -1.05
CA GLY A 400 15.23 -1.85 -2.10
C GLY A 400 14.80 -2.33 -3.50
N GLU A 401 14.63 -1.38 -4.42
CA GLU A 401 14.27 -1.65 -5.83
C GLU A 401 15.43 -2.28 -6.59
N HIS A 402 16.66 -1.93 -6.22
CA HIS A 402 17.90 -2.44 -6.80
C HIS A 402 18.83 -2.89 -5.68
N SER A 403 19.55 -3.97 -5.96
CA SER A 403 20.59 -4.51 -5.08
C SER A 403 21.77 -4.94 -5.93
N LEU A 404 22.97 -4.44 -5.58
CA LEU A 404 24.23 -4.89 -6.12
C LEU A 404 24.97 -5.64 -5.02
N THR A 405 25.25 -6.92 -5.23
CA THR A 405 25.92 -7.76 -4.22
C THR A 405 27.21 -8.32 -4.78
N TRP A 406 28.31 -8.05 -4.08
CA TRP A 406 29.61 -8.66 -4.33
C TRP A 406 29.87 -9.70 -3.24
N THR A 407 30.08 -10.95 -3.65
CA THR A 407 30.30 -12.06 -2.74
C THR A 407 31.78 -12.39 -2.67
N TYR A 408 32.34 -12.38 -1.46
CA TYR A 408 33.74 -12.67 -1.18
C TYR A 408 33.88 -13.94 -0.35
N ARG A 409 34.93 -14.71 -0.63
CA ARG A 409 35.45 -15.74 0.27
C ARG A 409 36.41 -15.08 1.26
N THR A 410 36.22 -15.33 2.55
CA THR A 410 37.08 -14.81 3.63
C THR A 410 37.72 -15.97 4.40
N PRO A 411 38.75 -15.72 5.23
CA PRO A 411 39.38 -16.76 6.06
C PRO A 411 38.43 -17.42 7.07
N PHE A 412 37.34 -16.75 7.42
CA PHE A 412 36.42 -17.14 8.50
C PHE A 412 34.99 -17.40 8.01
N GLY A 413 34.74 -17.32 6.69
CA GLY A 413 33.43 -17.57 6.12
C GLY A 413 33.24 -16.98 4.72
N GLN A 414 32.00 -16.65 4.41
CA GLN A 414 31.62 -15.95 3.19
C GLN A 414 31.11 -14.55 3.56
N ALA A 415 31.53 -13.54 2.82
CA ALA A 415 31.04 -12.18 2.95
C ALA A 415 30.17 -11.80 1.76
N ALA A 416 29.02 -11.18 2.03
CA ALA A 416 28.21 -10.51 1.03
C ALA A 416 28.26 -9.00 1.32
N CYS A 417 28.90 -8.25 0.43
CA CYS A 417 28.89 -6.79 0.44
C CYS A 417 27.78 -6.33 -0.49
N SER A 418 26.72 -5.74 0.05
CA SER A 418 25.60 -5.29 -0.78
C SER A 418 25.30 -3.80 -0.66
N LEU A 419 24.84 -3.25 -1.78
CA LEU A 419 24.37 -1.89 -1.96
C LEU A 419 22.91 -1.94 -2.39
N ASP A 420 22.01 -1.51 -1.52
CA ASP A 420 20.56 -1.59 -1.68
C ASP A 420 19.93 -0.20 -1.76
N TYR A 421 19.12 0.06 -2.79
CA TYR A 421 18.58 1.39 -3.10
C TYR A 421 17.37 1.36 -4.06
N PRO A 422 16.62 2.47 -4.20
CA PRO A 422 16.52 3.57 -3.25
C PRO A 422 15.55 3.20 -2.11
N PHE A 423 15.84 3.68 -0.92
CA PHE A 423 14.91 3.68 0.21
C PHE A 423 14.37 5.10 0.44
N PRO A 424 13.08 5.26 0.78
CA PRO A 424 12.49 6.57 1.04
C PRO A 424 13.00 7.22 2.35
N GLN A 425 13.55 6.41 3.25
CA GLN A 425 14.10 6.81 4.54
C GLN A 425 15.01 5.68 5.07
N TRP A 426 15.71 5.95 6.18
CA TRP A 426 16.50 4.94 6.89
C TRP A 426 15.71 3.64 7.09
N HIS A 427 16.34 2.52 6.74
CA HIS A 427 15.72 1.22 6.67
C HIS A 427 16.38 0.22 7.64
N ASP A 428 15.56 -0.45 8.46
CA ASP A 428 16.03 -1.34 9.52
C ASP A 428 16.24 -2.77 9.00
N LEU A 429 17.49 -3.12 8.70
CA LEU A 429 17.83 -4.45 8.17
C LEU A 429 17.53 -5.58 9.15
N ARG A 430 17.37 -5.32 10.46
CA ARG A 430 17.00 -6.38 11.41
C ARG A 430 15.67 -7.03 11.03
N VAL A 431 14.74 -6.24 10.51
CA VAL A 431 13.43 -6.72 10.04
C VAL A 431 13.61 -7.59 8.78
N CYS A 432 14.41 -7.13 7.82
CA CYS A 432 14.67 -7.85 6.58
C CYS A 432 15.39 -9.18 6.79
N TYR A 433 16.44 -9.19 7.62
CA TYR A 433 17.16 -10.42 7.95
C TYR A 433 16.29 -11.40 8.74
N ALA A 434 15.45 -10.91 9.65
CA ALA A 434 14.47 -11.75 10.32
C ALA A 434 13.44 -12.36 9.35
N ASN A 435 13.04 -11.60 8.32
CA ASN A 435 12.09 -12.07 7.30
C ASN A 435 12.66 -13.19 6.41
N ILE A 436 13.97 -13.23 6.19
CA ILE A 436 14.68 -14.30 5.46
C ILE A 436 15.23 -15.40 6.39
N GLY A 437 14.73 -15.48 7.63
CA GLY A 437 14.94 -16.61 8.52
C GLY A 437 16.09 -16.49 9.51
N TRP A 438 16.74 -15.33 9.65
CA TRP A 438 17.73 -15.11 10.70
C TRP A 438 17.09 -14.79 12.06
N GLN A 439 17.68 -15.29 13.14
CA GLN A 439 17.35 -14.84 14.49
C GLN A 439 18.29 -13.70 14.89
N VAL A 440 17.73 -12.52 15.17
CA VAL A 440 18.49 -11.38 15.69
C VAL A 440 18.78 -11.63 17.17
N ARG A 441 20.06 -11.81 17.54
CA ARG A 441 20.50 -12.06 18.92
C ARG A 441 20.74 -10.78 19.68
N SER A 442 21.48 -9.86 19.08
CA SER A 442 21.75 -8.53 19.61
C SER A 442 22.04 -7.57 18.46
N SER A 443 21.90 -6.27 18.74
CA SER A 443 22.25 -5.21 17.81
C SER A 443 22.79 -4.02 18.58
N GLU A 444 23.86 -3.41 18.08
CA GLU A 444 24.55 -2.31 18.73
C GLU A 444 24.82 -1.20 17.71
N LYS A 445 24.75 0.04 18.20
CA LYS A 445 25.19 1.21 17.45
C LYS A 445 26.67 1.42 17.67
N TYR A 446 27.38 1.84 16.63
CA TYR A 446 28.77 2.24 16.73
C TYR A 446 29.08 3.35 15.72
N GLU A 447 30.15 4.09 15.97
CA GLU A 447 30.58 5.19 15.10
C GLU A 447 31.69 4.72 14.15
N GLY A 448 31.64 5.21 12.92
CA GLY A 448 32.70 4.98 11.95
C GLY A 448 34.01 5.63 12.37
N THR A 449 35.14 4.96 12.14
CA THR A 449 36.45 5.46 12.60
C THR A 449 36.95 6.66 11.79
N THR A 450 36.46 6.83 10.57
CA THR A 450 36.90 7.87 9.62
C THR A 450 35.94 9.04 9.45
N ASP A 451 34.65 8.86 9.75
CA ASP A 451 33.60 9.83 9.40
C ASP A 451 32.58 10.10 10.51
N ASP A 452 32.77 9.55 11.71
CA ASP A 452 31.86 9.59 12.86
C ASP A 452 30.40 9.24 12.51
N SER A 453 30.17 8.54 11.38
CA SER A 453 28.83 8.21 10.93
C SER A 453 28.25 7.10 11.81
N GLU A 454 26.96 7.23 12.17
CA GLU A 454 26.26 6.19 12.93
C GLU A 454 26.09 4.94 12.07
N ARG A 455 26.57 3.81 12.58
CA ARG A 455 26.48 2.48 11.98
C ARG A 455 25.82 1.50 12.94
N MET A 456 25.34 0.42 12.37
CA MET A 456 24.67 -0.64 13.11
C MET A 456 25.40 -1.95 12.88
N ARG A 457 25.79 -2.62 13.98
CA ARG A 457 26.22 -4.02 13.95
C ARG A 457 25.11 -4.90 14.52
N VAL A 458 24.89 -6.06 13.91
CA VAL A 458 23.82 -6.98 14.25
C VAL A 458 24.37 -8.40 14.25
N PHE A 459 24.13 -9.10 15.35
CA PHE A 459 24.51 -10.50 15.52
C PHE A 459 23.30 -11.38 15.18
N LEU A 460 23.47 -12.22 14.16
CA LEU A 460 22.44 -13.06 13.58
C LEU A 460 22.77 -14.53 13.83
N GLN A 461 21.73 -15.36 13.92
CA GLN A 461 21.91 -16.81 14.05
C GLN A 461 20.86 -17.59 13.26
N LYS A 462 21.32 -18.62 12.55
CA LYS A 462 20.55 -19.75 12.03
C LYS A 462 20.98 -21.02 12.80
N PRO A 463 20.26 -22.16 12.72
CA PRO A 463 20.59 -23.36 13.47
C PRO A 463 22.06 -23.81 13.35
N ASP A 464 22.60 -23.79 12.13
CA ASP A 464 23.96 -24.29 11.83
C ASP A 464 24.92 -23.19 11.36
N MET A 465 24.57 -21.91 11.55
CA MET A 465 25.33 -20.79 10.99
C MET A 465 25.17 -19.52 11.82
N HIS A 466 26.26 -18.78 11.95
CA HIS A 466 26.31 -17.46 12.56
C HIS A 466 26.41 -16.38 11.47
N GLY A 467 25.74 -15.26 11.72
CA GLY A 467 25.79 -14.09 10.86
C GLY A 467 26.31 -12.88 11.62
N TYR A 468 27.21 -12.13 11.01
CA TYR A 468 27.61 -10.81 11.48
C TYR A 468 27.28 -9.79 10.40
N LEU A 469 26.34 -8.90 10.71
CA LEU A 469 25.90 -7.87 9.78
C LEU A 469 26.38 -6.52 10.29
N SER A 470 27.10 -5.79 9.45
CA SER A 470 27.37 -4.37 9.67
C SER A 470 26.84 -3.53 8.53
N PHE A 471 26.16 -2.42 8.82
CA PHE A 471 25.56 -1.59 7.79
C PHE A 471 25.52 -0.10 8.15
N ALA A 472 25.44 0.71 7.09
CA ALA A 472 25.31 2.15 7.14
C ALA A 472 24.34 2.64 6.06
N ALA A 473 23.59 3.70 6.36
CA ALA A 473 22.72 4.36 5.40
C ALA A 473 23.27 5.74 5.03
N ARG A 474 23.09 6.13 3.77
CA ARG A 474 23.55 7.40 3.20
C ARG A 474 22.42 8.06 2.42
N ASN A 475 22.32 9.39 2.46
CA ASN A 475 21.37 10.15 1.66
C ASN A 475 21.92 10.41 0.25
N SER A 476 21.13 11.09 -0.60
CA SER A 476 21.52 11.43 -1.97
C SER A 476 22.76 12.34 -2.11
N SER A 477 23.16 13.04 -1.04
CA SER A 477 24.41 13.82 -0.99
C SER A 477 25.61 13.02 -0.46
N GLY A 478 25.42 11.75 -0.08
CA GLY A 478 26.45 10.90 0.52
C GLY A 478 26.68 11.15 2.01
N GLU A 479 25.82 11.92 2.68
CA GLU A 479 25.88 12.13 4.12
C GLU A 479 25.18 10.99 4.87
N ALA A 480 25.59 10.75 6.11
CA ALA A 480 25.00 9.72 6.96
C ALA A 480 23.49 9.95 7.19
N ALA A 481 22.67 8.97 6.82
CA ALA A 481 21.24 9.01 7.12
C ALA A 481 21.03 8.57 8.58
N ALA A 482 20.52 9.47 9.42
CA ALA A 482 20.30 9.18 10.84
C ALA A 482 19.16 8.16 11.04
N ALA A 483 19.38 7.16 11.91
CA ALA A 483 18.30 6.30 12.35
C ALA A 483 17.26 7.14 13.12
N PRO A 484 15.95 6.92 12.90
CA PRO A 484 14.94 7.67 13.61
C PRO A 484 15.10 7.47 15.12
N LYS A 485 15.17 8.58 15.87
CA LYS A 485 15.19 8.53 17.34
C LYS A 485 13.91 7.84 17.81
N LEU A 486 14.02 6.61 18.28
CA LEU A 486 13.01 5.92 19.08
C LEU A 486 13.02 6.55 20.48
N GLU A 487 12.59 7.81 20.59
CA GLU A 487 12.39 8.43 21.88
C GLU A 487 11.22 7.74 22.59
N GLY A 488 11.56 7.11 23.71
CA GLY A 488 10.62 6.70 24.72
C GLY A 488 10.06 7.95 25.42
N ASP A 489 8.74 7.92 25.57
CA ASP A 489 7.93 8.60 26.58
C ASP A 489 7.19 9.93 26.26
N VAL A 490 5.89 9.86 26.56
CA VAL A 490 4.89 10.92 26.89
C VAL A 490 4.55 12.06 25.90
N ARG A 491 4.29 11.77 24.62
CA ARG A 491 3.33 12.57 23.77
C ARG A 491 2.44 11.68 22.88
N ARG A 492 1.68 10.78 23.52
CA ARG A 492 0.99 9.63 22.87
C ARG A 492 -0.23 9.91 21.99
N PHE A 493 -0.63 11.15 21.72
CA PHE A 493 -1.73 11.43 20.77
C PHE A 493 -1.21 11.98 19.44
N THR A 494 -0.37 13.00 19.49
CA THR A 494 0.17 13.67 18.29
C THR A 494 1.11 12.77 17.51
N ASP A 495 1.97 11.98 18.15
CA ASP A 495 2.90 11.10 17.44
C ASP A 495 2.21 9.85 16.89
N ARG A 496 1.12 9.41 17.52
CA ARG A 496 0.27 8.34 16.98
C ARG A 496 -0.52 8.84 15.78
N LEU A 497 -1.10 10.05 15.86
CA LEU A 497 -1.74 10.71 14.73
C LEU A 497 -0.75 10.97 13.60
N ARG A 498 0.47 11.43 13.89
CA ARG A 498 1.52 11.65 12.91
C ARG A 498 1.94 10.35 12.21
N LYS A 499 2.14 9.26 12.96
CA LYS A 499 2.40 7.90 12.40
C LYS A 499 1.20 7.28 11.66
N LEU A 500 -0.02 7.76 11.93
CA LEU A 500 -1.24 7.39 11.19
C LEU A 500 -1.34 8.11 9.83
N VAL A 501 -0.59 9.20 9.64
CA VAL A 501 -0.81 10.25 8.63
C VAL A 501 0.40 10.42 7.71
N ASP A 502 1.61 10.13 8.18
CA ASP A 502 2.86 10.26 7.43
C ASP A 502 3.23 8.92 6.76
N ASP A 503 2.84 8.74 5.49
CA ASP A 503 3.82 8.24 4.53
C ASP A 503 4.78 9.40 4.27
N PRO A 504 6.11 9.23 4.38
CA PRO A 504 7.03 10.28 4.02
C PRO A 504 6.70 10.75 2.59
N LEU A 505 6.57 12.07 2.44
CA LEU A 505 6.37 12.72 1.15
C LEU A 505 7.44 12.20 0.17
N PRO A 506 7.09 11.94 -1.10
CA PRO A 506 8.09 11.78 -2.15
C PRO A 506 8.95 13.05 -2.15
N GLY A 507 10.19 12.95 -1.67
CA GLY A 507 11.09 14.09 -1.47
C GLY A 507 11.78 14.20 -0.11
N SER A 508 11.50 13.34 0.88
CA SER A 508 12.54 13.07 1.90
C SER A 508 13.67 12.33 1.18
N GLY A 509 14.85 12.95 1.10
CA GLY A 509 15.93 12.53 0.20
C GLY A 509 16.12 11.02 0.16
N GLU A 510 16.15 10.46 -1.05
CA GLU A 510 16.39 9.03 -1.23
C GLU A 510 17.67 8.63 -0.51
N THR A 511 17.60 7.51 0.20
CA THR A 511 18.75 6.93 0.88
C THR A 511 19.16 5.65 0.19
N PHE A 512 20.46 5.39 0.12
CA PHE A 512 21.02 4.10 -0.23
C PHE A 512 21.66 3.49 1.02
N GLN A 513 21.71 2.16 1.04
CA GLN A 513 22.19 1.41 2.18
C GLN A 513 23.33 0.50 1.75
N LEU A 514 24.43 0.56 2.48
CA LEU A 514 25.54 -0.37 2.31
C LEU A 514 25.61 -1.30 3.50
N GLN A 515 25.85 -2.57 3.22
CA GLN A 515 25.98 -3.59 4.24
C GLN A 515 27.07 -4.60 3.88
N VAL A 516 27.66 -5.17 4.92
CA VAL A 516 28.54 -6.33 4.85
C VAL A 516 27.98 -7.38 5.79
N LEU A 517 27.58 -8.52 5.21
CA LEU A 517 27.12 -9.70 5.95
C LEU A 517 28.18 -10.78 5.87
N ILE A 518 28.70 -11.21 7.01
CA ILE A 518 29.50 -12.43 7.12
C ILE A 518 28.62 -13.60 7.53
N GLN A 519 28.77 -14.72 6.84
CA GLN A 519 28.21 -16.01 7.21
C GLN A 519 29.34 -16.97 7.58
N SER A 520 29.35 -17.45 8.82
CA SER A 520 30.43 -18.26 9.40
C SER A 520 29.88 -19.42 10.21
N ALA A 521 30.70 -20.47 10.39
CA ALA A 521 30.32 -21.64 11.19
C ALA A 521 30.23 -21.34 12.69
N GLY A 522 30.98 -20.35 13.17
CA GLY A 522 31.01 -19.89 14.56
C GLY A 522 30.90 -18.37 14.67
N PRO A 523 30.64 -17.82 15.87
CA PRO A 523 30.62 -16.38 16.07
C PRO A 523 32.01 -15.77 15.83
N LEU A 524 32.05 -14.63 15.15
CA LEU A 524 33.31 -13.92 14.90
C LEU A 524 33.96 -13.45 16.21
N ASN A 525 35.27 -13.56 16.29
CA ASN A 525 36.06 -12.98 17.37
C ASN A 525 36.23 -11.45 17.18
N PRO A 526 36.70 -10.69 18.18
CA PRO A 526 36.83 -9.23 18.07
C PRO A 526 37.69 -8.76 16.90
N ALA A 527 38.83 -9.41 16.62
CA ALA A 527 39.72 -9.01 15.53
C ALA A 527 39.09 -9.24 14.15
N GLU A 528 38.35 -10.33 13.98
CA GLU A 528 37.58 -10.60 12.77
C GLU A 528 36.44 -9.59 12.57
N ARG A 529 35.81 -9.11 13.66
CA ARG A 529 34.79 -8.05 13.57
C ARG A 529 35.41 -6.72 13.16
N ASP A 530 36.56 -6.38 13.72
CA ASP A 530 37.29 -5.16 13.35
C ASP A 530 37.71 -5.20 11.88
N ASP A 531 38.14 -6.37 11.37
CA ASP A 531 38.42 -6.58 9.93
C ASP A 531 37.18 -6.26 9.07
N VAL A 532 36.01 -6.82 9.41
CA VAL A 532 34.75 -6.57 8.68
C VAL A 532 34.36 -5.09 8.71
N GLU A 533 34.54 -4.41 9.85
CA GLU A 533 34.18 -3.01 10.00
C GLU A 533 35.09 -2.09 9.16
N GLN A 534 36.39 -2.39 9.10
CA GLN A 534 37.33 -1.72 8.19
C GLN A 534 37.00 -1.97 6.72
N HIS A 535 36.50 -3.17 6.41
CA HIS A 535 36.10 -3.49 5.05
C HIS A 535 34.83 -2.73 4.64
N LEU A 536 33.86 -2.57 5.55
CA LEU A 536 32.69 -1.71 5.33
C LEU A 536 33.09 -0.24 5.10
N GLU A 537 34.10 0.28 5.80
CA GLU A 537 34.60 1.64 5.60
C GLU A 537 35.16 1.86 4.21
N SER A 538 35.96 0.91 3.76
CA SER A 538 36.54 0.98 2.42
C SER A 538 35.47 0.79 1.35
N PHE A 539 34.48 -0.07 1.59
CA PHE A 539 33.31 -0.23 0.72
C PHE A 539 32.53 1.08 0.57
N LEU A 540 32.25 1.75 1.69
CA LEU A 540 31.62 3.08 1.72
C LEU A 540 32.43 4.10 0.92
N ARG A 541 33.74 4.12 1.12
CA ARG A 541 34.64 5.04 0.43
C ARG A 541 34.67 4.81 -1.08
N LEU A 542 34.80 3.57 -1.53
CA LEU A 542 34.84 3.21 -2.95
C LEU A 542 33.54 3.58 -3.67
N ILE A 543 32.38 3.31 -3.05
CA ILE A 543 31.09 3.72 -3.61
C ILE A 543 30.98 5.24 -3.67
N GLN A 544 31.43 5.95 -2.64
CA GLN A 544 31.40 7.41 -2.62
C GLN A 544 32.33 8.02 -3.69
N GLU A 545 33.52 7.45 -3.87
CA GLU A 545 34.46 7.83 -4.94
C GLU A 545 33.84 7.59 -6.32
N ALA A 546 33.24 6.41 -6.55
CA ALA A 546 32.57 6.11 -7.82
C ALA A 546 31.38 7.04 -8.11
N LEU A 547 30.64 7.45 -7.08
CA LEU A 547 29.55 8.44 -7.19
C LEU A 547 30.04 9.84 -7.52
N ASN A 548 31.25 10.20 -7.07
CA ASN A 548 31.90 11.48 -7.31
C ASN A 548 32.60 11.54 -8.67
N ASP A 549 33.26 10.45 -9.10
CA ASP A 549 33.97 10.36 -10.38
C ASP A 549 33.01 10.34 -11.59
N GLY A 550 31.78 9.87 -11.39
CA GLY A 550 30.68 10.02 -12.36
C GLY A 550 30.19 11.47 -12.53
N ALA A 551 30.67 12.43 -11.72
CA ALA A 551 30.43 13.86 -11.89
C ALA A 551 31.56 14.50 -12.71
N ALA A 552 31.67 14.18 -13.99
CA ALA A 552 32.41 15.04 -14.91
C ALA A 552 31.79 16.47 -14.85
N PRO A 553 32.62 17.53 -14.84
CA PRO A 553 32.13 18.89 -14.59
C PRO A 553 31.24 19.35 -15.74
N SER A 554 30.06 19.88 -15.41
CA SER A 554 29.24 20.65 -16.34
C SER A 554 30.09 21.80 -16.93
N PRO A 555 30.10 22.02 -18.25
CA PRO A 555 30.61 23.27 -18.81
C PRO A 555 29.75 24.47 -18.41
#